data_AF-A0A927SEI7-F1
#
_entry.id   AF-A0A927SEI7-F1
#
_cell.length_a   1.000
_cell.length_b   1.000
_cell.length_c   1.000
_cell.angle_alpha   90.00
_cell.angle_beta   90.00
_cell.angle_gamma   90.00
#
_symmetry.space_group_name_H-M   'P 1'
#
loop_
_entity.id
_entity.type
_entity.pdbx_description
1 polymer ?
#
loop_
_entity_poly.entity_id
_entity_poly.type
_entity_poly.pdbx_seq_one_letter_code
_entity_poly.pdbx_strand_id
1 'polypeptide(L)'
;MMIIIALLLVFILLLGGALCYFLLWQPAQHTQVRGGQREAKALQGSLNVMTEDEIQEALNNIVEEGMFRISIASNIIAVEDGLAQVRIENNLQNRYVMQVTLYLDETGEEIYRTDLIDPGYYIQETEFDKHLDPGEYAATAVFTALYADTEEVVGTVGAHVTIHVFAQDQTPTPAPTESPAPTGDVQQ
;
A
#
# COMPACT_ATOMS: atom_id res chain seq x y z
N MET A 1 72.17 30.33 43.09
CA MET A 1 72.14 29.24 42.09
C MET A 1 71.19 28.11 42.49
N MET A 2 71.33 27.49 43.68
CA MET A 2 70.40 26.44 44.16
C MET A 2 68.92 26.87 44.25
N ILE A 3 68.65 28.08 44.75
CA ILE A 3 67.27 28.60 44.89
C ILE A 3 66.59 28.76 43.51
N ILE A 4 67.35 29.19 42.49
CA ILE A 4 66.83 29.37 41.13
C ILE A 4 66.50 28.01 40.49
N ILE A 5 67.34 27.00 40.71
CA ILE A 5 67.12 25.62 40.23
C ILE A 5 65.90 25.02 40.93
N ALA A 6 65.74 25.23 42.24
CA ALA A 6 64.59 24.76 43.00
C ALA A 6 63.27 25.39 42.51
N LEU A 7 63.25 26.70 42.24
CA LEU A 7 62.08 27.38 41.69
C LEU A 7 61.73 26.89 40.27
N LEU A 8 62.73 26.62 39.45
CA LEU A 8 62.53 26.12 38.08
C LEU A 8 61.96 24.69 38.06
N LEU A 9 62.39 23.83 38.99
CA LEU A 9 61.82 22.48 39.15
C LEU A 9 60.36 22.52 39.60
N VAL A 10 60.02 23.41 40.55
CA VAL A 10 58.63 23.61 40.99
C VAL A 10 57.77 24.13 39.84
N PHE A 11 58.30 25.06 39.04
CA PHE A 11 57.59 25.61 37.89
C PHE A 11 57.31 24.55 36.81
N ILE A 12 58.27 23.67 36.52
CA ILE A 12 58.08 22.53 35.59
C ILE A 12 57.05 21.54 36.12
N LEU A 13 57.06 21.25 37.43
CA LEU A 13 56.07 20.40 38.07
C LEU A 13 54.65 20.97 37.97
N LEU A 14 54.51 22.29 38.15
CA LEU A 14 53.22 22.99 38.02
C LEU A 14 52.74 23.02 36.56
N LEU A 15 53.64 23.29 35.60
CA LEU A 15 53.33 23.25 34.17
C LEU A 15 52.96 21.84 33.71
N GLY A 16 53.70 20.82 34.13
CA GLY A 16 53.42 19.42 33.85
C GLY A 16 52.10 18.99 34.46
N GLY A 17 51.83 19.36 35.71
CA GLY A 17 50.55 19.09 36.39
C GLY A 17 49.37 19.77 35.71
N ALA A 18 49.51 21.04 35.32
CA ALA A 18 48.48 21.79 34.61
C ALA A 18 48.21 21.24 33.21
N LEU A 19 49.26 20.82 32.48
CA LEU A 19 49.14 20.19 31.17
C LEU A 19 48.50 18.80 31.28
N CYS A 20 48.89 18.00 32.28
CA CYS A 20 48.32 16.69 32.53
C CYS A 20 46.84 16.81 32.94
N TYR A 21 46.51 17.78 33.80
CA TYR A 21 45.13 18.13 34.11
C TYR A 21 44.36 18.56 32.86
N PHE A 22 44.92 19.46 32.03
CA PHE A 22 44.26 19.91 30.80
C PHE A 22 44.04 18.78 29.79
N LEU A 23 44.99 17.84 29.65
CA LEU A 23 44.88 16.68 28.77
C LEU A 23 43.92 15.61 29.32
N LEU A 24 43.87 15.41 30.64
CA LEU A 24 42.95 14.47 31.31
C LEU A 24 41.55 15.05 31.49
N TRP A 25 41.39 16.38 31.40
CA TRP A 25 40.14 17.10 31.58
C TRP A 25 39.61 17.72 30.28
N GLN A 26 40.11 17.27 29.12
CA GLN A 26 39.38 17.46 27.88
C GLN A 26 38.14 16.56 27.91
N PRO A 27 36.91 17.09 27.95
CA PRO A 27 35.75 16.27 27.58
C PRO A 27 35.99 15.81 26.16
N ALA A 28 35.91 14.49 25.93
CA ALA A 28 36.03 13.91 24.60
C ALA A 28 35.12 14.70 23.64
N GLN A 29 35.72 15.43 22.70
CA GLN A 29 34.99 15.97 21.57
C GLN A 29 34.65 14.77 20.69
N HIS A 30 33.55 14.09 21.04
CA HIS A 30 32.95 13.10 20.18
C HIS A 30 32.49 13.80 18.91
N THR A 31 33.33 13.69 17.88
CA THR A 31 32.92 13.79 16.49
C THR A 31 31.60 13.03 16.35
N GLN A 32 30.53 13.77 16.08
CA GLN A 32 29.22 13.24 15.75
C GLN A 32 29.33 12.46 14.43
N VAL A 33 29.58 11.16 14.51
CA VAL A 33 29.03 10.21 13.56
C VAL A 33 27.80 9.65 14.26
N ARG A 34 26.62 9.96 13.71
CA ARG A 34 25.31 9.57 14.27
C ARG A 34 25.14 8.04 14.14
N GLY A 35 25.80 7.29 15.02
CA GLY A 35 25.58 5.87 15.24
C GLY A 35 24.51 5.71 16.31
N GLY A 36 23.41 5.03 15.97
CA GLY A 36 22.24 4.86 16.83
C GLY A 36 22.60 4.34 18.23
N GLN A 37 21.87 4.86 19.23
CA GLN A 37 21.94 4.37 20.60
C GLN A 37 21.63 2.87 20.62
N ARG A 38 22.54 2.05 21.18
CA ARG A 38 22.28 0.62 21.39
C ARG A 38 21.28 0.47 22.54
N GLU A 39 20.17 -0.22 22.29
CA GLU A 39 19.10 -0.39 23.28
C GLU A 39 19.59 -1.16 24.52
N ALA A 40 19.41 -0.58 25.71
CA ALA A 40 19.80 -1.18 26.98
C ALA A 40 18.98 -2.44 27.35
N LYS A 41 17.94 -2.78 26.58
CA LYS A 41 17.14 -4.00 26.71
C LYS A 41 17.59 -5.12 25.77
N ALA A 42 18.63 -4.91 24.97
CA ALA A 42 19.15 -5.95 24.08
C ALA A 42 19.67 -7.14 24.88
N LEU A 43 18.99 -8.28 24.76
CA LEU A 43 19.39 -9.55 25.37
C LEU A 43 20.44 -10.23 24.50
N GLN A 44 21.47 -10.81 25.12
CA GLN A 44 22.47 -11.61 24.43
C GLN A 44 21.94 -13.03 24.20
N GLY A 45 21.60 -13.33 22.95
CA GLY A 45 21.13 -14.63 22.51
C GLY A 45 20.85 -14.62 20.99
N SER A 46 20.78 -15.80 20.38
CA SER A 46 20.32 -15.91 18.99
C SER A 46 18.81 -15.68 18.98
N LEU A 47 18.35 -14.57 18.39
CA LEU A 47 17.02 -14.57 17.78
C LEU A 47 17.06 -15.74 16.80
N ASN A 48 16.25 -16.80 16.99
CA ASN A 48 16.21 -17.95 16.09
C ASN A 48 16.28 -17.45 14.64
N VAL A 49 17.47 -17.54 14.05
CA VAL A 49 17.74 -17.09 12.70
C VAL A 49 17.11 -18.18 11.86
N MET A 50 15.92 -17.91 11.35
CA MET A 50 15.36 -18.66 10.23
C MET A 50 16.49 -18.83 9.22
N THR A 51 16.67 -20.04 8.72
CA THR A 51 17.73 -20.34 7.74
C THR A 51 17.55 -19.45 6.50
N GLU A 52 18.62 -19.20 5.72
CA GLU A 52 18.51 -18.39 4.49
C GLU A 52 17.38 -18.88 3.57
N ASP A 53 17.11 -20.18 3.54
CA ASP A 53 16.01 -20.79 2.80
C ASP A 53 14.62 -20.46 3.41
N GLU A 54 14.46 -20.53 4.73
CA GLU A 54 13.21 -20.14 5.40
C GLU A 54 12.98 -18.62 5.36
N ILE A 55 14.04 -17.82 5.37
CA ILE A 55 13.98 -16.36 5.15
C ILE A 55 13.58 -16.10 3.71
N GLN A 56 14.14 -16.80 2.73
CA GLN A 56 13.82 -16.62 1.32
C GLN A 56 12.40 -17.09 0.99
N GLU A 57 11.94 -18.17 1.60
CA GLU A 57 10.56 -18.67 1.49
C GLU A 57 9.59 -17.71 2.19
N ALA A 58 9.92 -17.21 3.38
CA ALA A 58 9.15 -16.16 4.04
C ALA A 58 9.16 -14.84 3.26
N LEU A 59 10.27 -14.47 2.60
CA LEU A 59 10.38 -13.24 1.81
C LEU A 59 9.64 -13.37 0.47
N ASN A 60 9.71 -14.54 -0.18
CA ASN A 60 8.91 -14.85 -1.36
C ASN A 60 7.43 -14.88 -1.01
N ASN A 61 7.06 -15.49 0.12
CA ASN A 61 5.71 -15.43 0.67
C ASN A 61 5.32 -13.98 0.96
N ILE A 62 6.14 -13.12 1.56
CA ILE A 62 5.79 -11.71 1.81
C ILE A 62 5.61 -10.90 0.52
N VAL A 63 6.33 -11.23 -0.56
CA VAL A 63 6.18 -10.59 -1.88
C VAL A 63 4.94 -11.11 -2.63
N GLU A 64 4.55 -12.37 -2.41
CA GLU A 64 3.33 -12.98 -2.98
C GLU A 64 2.07 -12.73 -2.13
N GLU A 65 2.18 -12.61 -0.81
CA GLU A 65 1.09 -12.53 0.18
C GLU A 65 0.69 -11.09 0.54
N GLY A 66 1.40 -10.07 0.05
CA GLY A 66 1.34 -8.73 0.63
C GLY A 66 0.48 -7.67 -0.06
N MET A 67 -0.16 -7.97 -1.20
CA MET A 67 -0.88 -6.94 -1.96
C MET A 67 -2.31 -7.40 -2.27
N PHE A 68 -3.30 -6.75 -1.65
CA PHE A 68 -4.70 -6.85 -2.07
C PHE A 68 -4.83 -6.13 -3.42
N ARG A 69 -4.95 -6.90 -4.51
CA ARG A 69 -4.97 -6.44 -5.90
C ARG A 69 -6.41 -6.30 -6.37
N ILE A 70 -6.87 -5.07 -6.52
CA ILE A 70 -8.22 -4.75 -6.99
C ILE A 70 -8.18 -4.05 -8.35
N SER A 71 -9.25 -4.18 -9.12
CA SER A 71 -9.46 -3.44 -10.36
C SER A 71 -10.92 -3.01 -10.48
N ILE A 72 -11.13 -1.78 -10.97
CA ILE A 72 -12.43 -1.21 -11.30
C ILE A 72 -12.27 -0.26 -12.49
N ALA A 73 -13.32 -0.09 -13.30
CA ALA A 73 -13.35 0.99 -14.27
C ALA A 73 -13.34 2.36 -13.55
N SER A 74 -12.31 3.18 -13.80
CA SER A 74 -12.28 4.56 -13.29
C SER A 74 -13.37 5.44 -13.90
N ASN A 75 -13.86 5.08 -15.09
CA ASN A 75 -15.00 5.69 -15.75
C ASN A 75 -16.07 4.61 -15.97
N ILE A 76 -17.15 4.67 -15.21
CA ILE A 76 -18.29 3.75 -15.30
C ILE A 76 -19.27 4.34 -16.31
N ILE A 77 -19.64 3.55 -17.31
CA ILE A 77 -20.65 3.93 -18.31
C ILE A 77 -21.96 3.27 -17.92
N ALA A 78 -22.99 4.07 -17.67
CA ALA A 78 -24.32 3.61 -17.29
C ALA A 78 -25.38 4.13 -18.25
N VAL A 79 -26.46 3.36 -18.39
CA VAL A 79 -27.68 3.79 -19.06
C VAL A 79 -28.71 4.14 -18.00
N GLU A 80 -29.44 5.24 -18.20
CA GLU A 80 -30.60 5.60 -17.37
C GLU A 80 -31.55 4.39 -17.25
N ASP A 81 -31.89 4.03 -16.01
CA ASP A 81 -32.70 2.85 -15.65
C ASP A 81 -32.23 1.54 -16.31
N GLY A 82 -30.93 1.41 -16.56
CA GLY A 82 -30.33 0.26 -17.23
C GLY A 82 -29.03 -0.20 -16.60
N LEU A 83 -28.24 -0.91 -17.41
CA LEU A 83 -26.97 -1.51 -16.98
C LEU A 83 -25.84 -0.48 -16.95
N ALA A 84 -24.98 -0.64 -15.95
CA ALA A 84 -23.73 0.08 -15.75
C ALA A 84 -22.53 -0.85 -15.89
N GLN A 85 -21.57 -0.48 -16.74
CA GLN A 85 -20.33 -1.22 -16.99
C GLN A 85 -19.28 -0.93 -15.91
N VAL A 86 -19.40 -1.56 -14.75
CA VAL A 86 -18.54 -1.31 -13.57
C VAL A 86 -17.16 -1.98 -13.63
N ARG A 87 -17.06 -3.15 -14.28
CA ARG A 87 -15.80 -3.93 -14.46
C ARG A 87 -14.97 -4.06 -13.18
N ILE A 88 -15.56 -4.64 -12.14
CA ILE A 88 -14.93 -4.89 -10.84
C ILE A 88 -14.28 -6.28 -10.85
N GLU A 89 -13.02 -6.42 -10.42
CA GLU A 89 -12.32 -7.70 -10.34
C GLU A 89 -11.70 -7.93 -8.96
N ASN A 90 -11.95 -9.11 -8.37
CA ASN A 90 -11.14 -9.63 -7.28
C ASN A 90 -10.07 -10.55 -7.87
N ASN A 91 -8.81 -10.12 -7.89
CA ASN A 91 -7.75 -10.87 -8.55
C ASN A 91 -7.60 -12.29 -7.95
N LEU A 92 -7.32 -13.30 -8.78
CA LEU A 92 -7.14 -14.70 -8.33
C LEU A 92 -6.05 -14.86 -7.26
N GLN A 93 -5.05 -13.97 -7.24
CA GLN A 93 -3.97 -13.99 -6.24
C GLN A 93 -4.38 -13.40 -4.88
N ASN A 94 -5.58 -12.81 -4.76
CA ASN A 94 -6.06 -12.31 -3.48
C ASN A 94 -6.47 -13.46 -2.55
N ARG A 95 -6.32 -13.23 -1.25
CA ARG A 95 -6.63 -14.20 -0.19
C ARG A 95 -8.01 -14.04 0.44
N TYR A 96 -8.66 -12.90 0.17
CA TYR A 96 -9.88 -12.47 0.82
C TYR A 96 -11.03 -12.41 -0.18
N VAL A 97 -12.23 -12.71 0.28
CA VAL A 97 -13.44 -12.33 -0.45
C VAL A 97 -13.58 -10.81 -0.40
N MET A 98 -14.20 -10.26 -1.43
CA MET A 98 -14.29 -8.81 -1.61
C MET A 98 -15.74 -8.38 -1.74
N GLN A 99 -16.12 -7.31 -1.05
CA GLN A 99 -17.37 -6.59 -1.30
C GLN A 99 -17.03 -5.17 -1.77
N VAL A 100 -17.77 -4.67 -2.76
CA VAL A 100 -17.62 -3.29 -3.24
C VAL A 100 -18.92 -2.54 -3.05
N THR A 101 -18.84 -1.34 -2.50
CA THR A 101 -19.97 -0.41 -2.40
C THR A 101 -19.63 0.89 -3.10
N LEU A 102 -20.52 1.39 -3.95
CA LEU A 102 -20.40 2.68 -4.62
C LEU A 102 -21.21 3.74 -3.86
N TYR A 103 -20.55 4.85 -3.53
CA TYR A 103 -21.18 6.01 -2.91
C TYR A 103 -21.04 7.24 -3.81
N LEU A 104 -22.10 8.03 -3.95
CA LEU A 104 -22.00 9.35 -4.58
C LEU A 104 -21.25 10.31 -3.65
N ASP A 105 -20.28 11.05 -4.19
CA ASP A 105 -19.43 11.92 -3.38
C ASP A 105 -20.19 13.15 -2.86
N GLU A 106 -21.16 13.66 -3.63
CA GLU A 106 -21.92 14.87 -3.25
C GLU A 106 -22.91 14.60 -2.11
N THR A 107 -23.63 13.48 -2.15
CA THR A 107 -24.70 13.15 -1.20
C THR A 107 -24.26 12.15 -0.12
N GLY A 108 -23.20 11.39 -0.39
CA GLY A 108 -22.80 10.24 0.43
C GLY A 108 -23.75 9.04 0.30
N GLU A 109 -24.67 9.05 -0.66
CA GLU A 109 -25.65 7.98 -0.84
C GLU A 109 -25.02 6.75 -1.47
N GLU A 110 -25.36 5.58 -0.91
CA GLU A 110 -25.08 4.29 -1.50
C GLU A 110 -25.99 4.06 -2.71
N ILE A 111 -25.39 3.85 -3.88
CA ILE A 111 -26.10 3.62 -5.14
C ILE A 111 -25.98 2.18 -5.64
N TYR A 112 -25.03 1.43 -5.09
CA TYR A 112 -24.81 0.03 -5.45
C TYR A 112 -23.94 -0.66 -4.41
N ARG A 113 -24.27 -1.91 -4.07
CA ARG A 113 -23.41 -2.81 -3.30
C ARG A 113 -23.40 -4.20 -3.93
N THR A 114 -22.20 -4.77 -4.08
CA THR A 114 -22.04 -6.16 -4.52
C THR A 114 -22.34 -7.14 -3.38
N ASP A 115 -22.68 -8.36 -3.75
CA ASP A 115 -22.43 -9.52 -2.88
C ASP A 115 -20.92 -9.79 -2.75
N LEU A 116 -20.55 -10.85 -2.03
CA LEU A 116 -19.16 -11.27 -1.90
C LEU A 116 -18.62 -11.81 -3.23
N ILE A 117 -17.45 -11.32 -3.61
CA ILE A 117 -16.72 -11.70 -4.83
C ILE A 117 -15.51 -12.53 -4.39
N ASP A 118 -15.48 -13.81 -4.78
CA ASP A 118 -14.35 -14.69 -4.53
C ASP A 118 -13.10 -14.29 -5.34
N PRO A 119 -11.89 -14.61 -4.87
CA PRO A 119 -10.67 -14.44 -5.67
C PRO A 119 -10.78 -15.14 -7.04
N GLY A 120 -10.48 -14.40 -8.10
CA GLY A 120 -10.55 -14.86 -9.50
C GLY A 120 -11.87 -14.57 -10.20
N TYR A 121 -12.82 -13.95 -9.50
CA TYR A 121 -14.12 -13.57 -10.05
C TYR A 121 -14.23 -12.06 -10.29
N TYR A 122 -15.14 -11.69 -11.19
CA TYR A 122 -15.36 -10.31 -11.61
C TYR A 122 -16.84 -10.03 -11.91
N ILE A 123 -17.21 -8.76 -11.87
CA ILE A 123 -18.52 -8.22 -12.27
C ILE A 123 -18.28 -7.26 -13.42
N GLN A 124 -18.82 -7.59 -14.60
CA GLN A 124 -18.68 -6.74 -15.77
C GLN A 124 -19.71 -5.61 -15.78
N GLU A 125 -20.97 -5.94 -15.49
CA GLU A 125 -22.12 -5.03 -15.56
C GLU A 125 -23.05 -5.26 -14.37
N THR A 126 -23.77 -4.21 -13.96
CA THR A 126 -24.78 -4.27 -12.89
C THR A 126 -25.86 -3.22 -13.12
N GLU A 127 -27.01 -3.37 -12.47
CA GLU A 127 -27.96 -2.28 -12.28
C GLU A 127 -27.62 -1.54 -10.98
N PHE A 128 -27.93 -0.24 -10.92
CA PHE A 128 -27.83 0.54 -9.69
C PHE A 128 -29.13 0.44 -8.88
N ASP A 129 -29.00 0.47 -7.56
CA ASP A 129 -30.15 0.43 -6.63
C ASP A 129 -30.91 1.76 -6.58
N LYS A 130 -30.36 2.80 -7.22
CA LYS A 130 -30.89 4.15 -7.29
C LYS A 130 -30.98 4.62 -8.73
N HIS A 131 -32.07 5.31 -9.01
CA HIS A 131 -32.22 6.06 -10.25
C HIS A 131 -31.24 7.24 -10.26
N LEU A 132 -30.52 7.40 -11.37
CA LEU A 132 -29.66 8.54 -11.66
C LEU A 132 -30.10 9.14 -12.99
N ASP A 133 -30.40 10.43 -13.00
CA ASP A 133 -30.70 11.16 -14.23
C ASP A 133 -29.45 11.19 -15.15
N PRO A 134 -29.61 11.35 -16.48
CA PRO A 134 -28.48 11.50 -17.38
C PRO A 134 -27.53 12.63 -16.97
N GLY A 135 -26.24 12.34 -16.87
CA GLY A 135 -25.23 13.26 -16.34
C GLY A 135 -23.92 12.60 -15.94
N GLU A 136 -23.02 13.39 -15.36
CA GLU A 136 -21.75 12.92 -14.81
C GLU A 136 -21.76 13.03 -13.28
N TYR A 137 -21.33 11.97 -12.60
CA TYR A 137 -21.32 11.89 -11.14
C TYR A 137 -19.95 11.49 -10.62
N ALA A 138 -19.45 12.24 -9.64
CA ALA A 138 -18.30 11.85 -8.83
C ALA A 138 -18.73 10.82 -7.78
N ALA A 139 -18.00 9.72 -7.69
CA ALA A 139 -18.31 8.65 -6.75
C ALA A 139 -17.04 8.00 -6.18
N THR A 140 -17.21 7.34 -5.05
CA THR A 140 -16.16 6.55 -4.40
C THR A 140 -16.57 5.09 -4.33
N ALA A 141 -15.77 4.22 -4.94
CA ALA A 141 -15.86 2.78 -4.80
C ALA A 141 -15.07 2.33 -3.57
N VAL A 142 -15.77 1.75 -2.60
CA VAL A 142 -15.20 1.25 -1.35
C VAL A 142 -15.09 -0.27 -1.42
N PHE A 143 -13.86 -0.76 -1.50
CA PHE A 143 -13.53 -2.19 -1.51
C PHE A 143 -13.26 -2.64 -0.09
N THR A 144 -14.01 -3.65 0.35
CA THR A 144 -13.88 -4.26 1.67
C THR A 144 -13.38 -5.69 1.48
N ALA A 145 -12.23 -5.99 2.06
CA ALA A 145 -11.69 -7.35 2.11
C ALA A 145 -12.21 -8.05 3.37
N LEU A 146 -12.75 -9.26 3.23
CA LEU A 146 -13.31 -10.04 4.34
C LEU A 146 -12.73 -11.45 4.37
N TYR A 147 -12.71 -12.05 5.56
CA TYR A 147 -12.45 -13.49 5.70
C TYR A 147 -13.64 -14.28 5.13
N ALA A 148 -13.35 -15.30 4.31
CA ALA A 148 -14.40 -16.10 3.65
C ALA A 148 -15.33 -16.83 4.64
N ASP A 149 -14.79 -17.30 5.77
CA ASP A 149 -15.54 -18.14 6.72
C ASP A 149 -16.35 -17.34 7.74
N THR A 150 -15.86 -16.16 8.13
CA THR A 150 -16.43 -15.36 9.22
C THR A 150 -17.04 -14.05 8.75
N GLU A 151 -16.76 -13.63 7.52
CA GLU A 151 -17.10 -12.32 6.95
C GLU A 151 -16.61 -11.15 7.82
N GLU A 152 -15.60 -11.36 8.66
CA GLU A 152 -14.96 -10.29 9.43
C GLU A 152 -14.11 -9.43 8.49
N VAL A 153 -14.24 -8.10 8.64
CA VAL A 153 -13.52 -7.12 7.82
C VAL A 153 -12.04 -7.13 8.15
N VAL A 154 -11.23 -7.40 7.13
CA VAL A 154 -9.77 -7.35 7.20
C VAL A 154 -9.27 -5.93 6.95
N GLY A 155 -9.90 -5.24 6.01
CA GLY A 155 -9.54 -3.88 5.66
C GLY A 155 -10.40 -3.32 4.54
N THR A 156 -10.26 -2.01 4.35
CA THR A 156 -11.04 -1.24 3.38
C THR A 156 -10.15 -0.28 2.63
N VAL A 157 -10.37 -0.13 1.33
CA VAL A 157 -9.71 0.86 0.47
C VAL A 157 -10.74 1.56 -0.41
N GLY A 158 -10.60 2.86 -0.59
CA GLY A 158 -11.45 3.66 -1.49
C GLY A 158 -10.73 3.97 -2.80
N ALA A 159 -11.46 3.93 -3.91
CA ALA A 159 -11.02 4.44 -5.22
C ALA A 159 -12.05 5.42 -5.76
N HIS A 160 -11.60 6.57 -6.22
CA HIS A 160 -12.46 7.54 -6.88
C HIS A 160 -12.79 7.06 -8.31
N VAL A 161 -14.07 7.19 -8.69
CA VAL A 161 -14.59 6.83 -10.01
C VAL A 161 -15.51 7.94 -10.51
N THR A 162 -15.66 8.03 -11.83
CA THR A 162 -16.63 8.92 -12.48
C THR A 162 -17.68 8.07 -13.17
N ILE A 163 -18.96 8.35 -12.90
CA ILE A 163 -20.09 7.66 -13.50
C ILE A 163 -20.69 8.56 -14.57
N HIS A 164 -20.75 8.05 -15.80
CA HIS A 164 -21.36 8.72 -16.95
C HIS A 164 -22.69 8.03 -17.24
N VAL A 165 -23.80 8.70 -16.97
CA VAL A 165 -25.15 8.19 -17.21
C VAL A 165 -25.68 8.78 -18.51
N PHE A 166 -25.96 7.91 -19.48
CA PHE A 166 -26.55 8.27 -20.78
C PHE A 166 -28.04 7.95 -20.80
N ALA A 167 -28.82 8.78 -21.48
CA ALA A 167 -30.21 8.44 -21.80
C ALA A 167 -30.26 7.14 -22.64
N GLN A 168 -31.37 6.41 -22.54
CA GLN A 168 -31.59 5.13 -23.23
C GLN A 168 -31.35 5.19 -24.75
N ASP A 169 -31.52 6.35 -25.38
CA ASP A 169 -31.37 6.56 -26.83
C ASP A 169 -29.96 6.98 -27.28
N GLN A 170 -29.02 7.14 -26.34
CA GLN A 170 -27.69 7.70 -26.57
C GLN A 170 -26.53 6.79 -26.16
N THR A 171 -26.78 5.50 -25.93
CA THR A 171 -25.69 4.55 -25.68
C THR A 171 -24.73 4.53 -26.86
N PRO A 172 -23.40 4.67 -26.63
CA PRO A 172 -22.44 4.49 -27.70
C PRO A 172 -22.61 3.08 -28.26
N THR A 173 -22.87 2.97 -29.56
CA THR A 173 -22.98 1.70 -30.28
C THR A 173 -21.83 0.79 -29.84
N PRO A 174 -22.08 -0.42 -29.31
CA PRO A 174 -21.00 -1.35 -28.99
C PRO A 174 -20.16 -1.52 -30.25
N ALA A 175 -18.84 -1.35 -30.13
CA ALA A 175 -17.92 -1.56 -31.24
C ALA A 175 -18.25 -2.93 -31.85
N PRO A 176 -18.39 -3.05 -33.18
CA PRO A 176 -18.72 -4.32 -33.80
C PRO A 176 -17.69 -5.33 -33.35
N THR A 177 -18.14 -6.41 -32.72
CA THR A 177 -17.31 -7.58 -32.44
C THR A 177 -16.63 -7.93 -33.75
N GLU A 178 -15.30 -7.78 -33.80
CA GLU A 178 -14.51 -8.19 -34.95
C GLU A 178 -14.89 -9.65 -35.21
N SER A 179 -15.63 -9.87 -36.31
CA SER A 179 -15.95 -11.21 -36.77
C SER A 179 -14.62 -11.95 -36.88
N PRO A 180 -14.48 -13.16 -36.31
CA PRO A 180 -13.25 -13.92 -36.47
C PRO A 180 -12.95 -14.01 -37.97
N ALA A 181 -11.74 -13.62 -38.35
CA ALA A 181 -11.28 -13.66 -39.72
C ALA A 181 -11.58 -15.06 -40.30
N PRO A 182 -12.12 -15.18 -41.51
CA PRO A 182 -12.36 -16.49 -42.11
C PRO A 182 -11.02 -17.23 -42.15
N THR A 183 -10.96 -18.35 -41.44
CA THR A 183 -9.83 -19.27 -41.53
C THR A 183 -9.83 -19.76 -42.97
N GLY A 184 -8.86 -19.30 -43.76
CA GLY A 184 -8.72 -19.70 -45.15
C GLY A 184 -8.57 -21.21 -45.23
N ASP A 185 -9.44 -21.84 -46.02
CA ASP A 185 -9.34 -23.24 -46.35
C ASP A 185 -7.97 -23.51 -46.99
N VAL A 186 -7.20 -24.41 -46.36
CA VAL A 186 -6.03 -25.02 -47.00
C VAL A 186 -6.57 -25.95 -48.07
N GLN A 187 -6.53 -25.50 -49.33
CA GLN A 187 -6.76 -26.38 -50.46
C GLN A 187 -5.66 -27.44 -50.51
N GLN A 188 -6.06 -28.71 -50.56
CA GLN A 188 -5.25 -29.83 -51.04
C GLN A 188 -5.31 -29.91 -52.56
#